data_AF-A0A845ZC14-F1
#
_entry.id   AF-A0A845ZC14-F1
#
_cell.length_a   1.000
_cell.length_b   1.000
_cell.length_c   1.000
_cell.angle_alpha   90.00
_cell.angle_beta   90.00
_cell.angle_gamma   90.00
#
_symmetry.space_group_name_H-M   'P 1'
#
loop_
_entity.id
_entity.type
_entity.pdbx_description
1 polymer ?
#
loop_
_entity_poly.entity_id
_entity_poly.type
_entity_poly.pdbx_seq_one_letter_code
_entity_poly.pdbx_strand_id
1 'polypeptide(L)'
;MPEYLSPGVYVEEIDSGPKPIEGVSTSVAAFVGFTERVPQESRRLGGKAVAEPQLNTPILVTSWHQYEENFGGFVEGAYLPHAVYGFFQNGGTRCYIISVQEMPRAQRELTVGGSKLLITSKKGGAEGSRLRVKLNYEQLPAPSAPATPAPAATGEAKEEDKKTAAPPPSPKKTAEPETFDLVVESYDVTSGQWQVAETLRDVSFQEVQDSGKKKVEVAYQFNRGSRLVDIEVASEQTPSLAKYSPTWEQLKIDNKDKLVAAGGPELVGNVSDRTGIGSLEMLDDVSIVCVPDLMPQPETFDNIDLKMIKYVQDQMVSHCELMGDRVAILDPLPNLSPQQVKDWKQNYLPDSSYAT
;
A
#
# COMPACT_ATOMS: atom_id res chain seq x y z
N MET A 1 37.72 52.44 -6.63
CA MET A 1 37.09 52.86 -5.37
C MET A 1 36.92 54.37 -5.44
N PRO A 2 35.73 54.92 -5.16
CA PRO A 2 35.57 56.36 -5.00
C PRO A 2 36.34 56.83 -3.74
N GLU A 3 37.01 57.98 -3.85
CA GLU A 3 37.80 58.56 -2.77
C GLU A 3 37.06 59.79 -2.22
N TYR A 4 36.45 59.65 -1.03
CA TYR A 4 35.58 60.65 -0.45
C TYR A 4 36.38 61.69 0.35
N LEU A 5 36.55 62.89 -0.21
CA LEU A 5 37.44 63.94 0.30
C LEU A 5 36.84 64.85 1.39
N SER A 6 35.61 64.59 1.87
CA SER A 6 34.95 65.41 2.90
C SER A 6 34.05 64.56 3.81
N PRO A 7 33.89 64.91 5.11
CA PRO A 7 32.90 64.26 5.97
C PRO A 7 31.47 64.62 5.54
N GLY A 8 30.68 63.62 5.14
CA GLY A 8 29.29 63.79 4.72
C GLY A 8 28.57 62.45 4.57
N VAL A 9 27.24 62.49 4.45
CA VAL A 9 26.43 61.31 4.11
C VAL A 9 26.39 61.18 2.60
N TYR A 10 27.01 60.12 2.07
CA TYR A 10 26.97 59.78 0.65
C TYR A 10 25.96 58.64 0.46
N VAL A 11 25.02 58.83 -0.46
CA VAL A 11 24.16 57.75 -0.95
C VAL A 11 24.87 57.12 -2.15
N GLU A 12 25.27 55.86 -2.00
CA GLU A 12 25.79 55.05 -3.10
C GLU A 12 24.64 54.20 -3.64
N GLU A 13 24.11 54.56 -4.81
CA GLU A 13 23.15 53.72 -5.52
C GLU A 13 23.90 52.53 -6.13
N ILE A 14 23.94 51.44 -5.35
CA ILE A 14 24.33 50.13 -5.86
C ILE A 14 23.23 49.72 -6.83
N ASP A 15 23.54 49.74 -8.13
CA ASP A 15 22.65 49.22 -9.17
C ASP A 15 22.49 47.70 -8.95
N SER A 16 21.42 47.33 -8.25
CA SER A 16 21.01 45.94 -8.15
C SER A 16 20.47 45.53 -9.51
N GLY A 17 21.40 45.10 -10.38
CA GLY A 17 21.09 44.58 -11.70
C GLY A 17 19.93 43.59 -11.63
N PRO A 18 19.08 43.55 -12.68
CA PRO A 18 17.71 43.11 -12.58
C PRO A 18 17.62 41.80 -11.82
N LYS A 19 17.02 41.85 -10.62
CA LYS A 19 16.64 40.64 -9.88
C LYS A 19 15.88 39.79 -10.91
N PRO A 20 16.35 38.57 -11.24
CA PRO A 20 15.58 37.71 -12.10
C PRO A 20 14.20 37.60 -11.48
N ILE A 21 13.16 37.96 -12.24
CA ILE A 21 11.81 37.62 -11.84
C ILE A 21 11.81 36.09 -11.92
N GLU A 22 11.94 35.43 -10.78
CA GLU A 22 11.66 34.01 -10.71
C GLU A 22 10.27 33.83 -11.29
N GLY A 23 10.18 33.06 -12.37
CA GLY A 23 8.89 32.77 -12.98
C GLY A 23 8.07 32.04 -11.94
N VAL A 24 7.15 32.76 -11.29
CA VAL A 24 6.22 32.18 -10.33
C VAL A 24 5.51 31.05 -11.08
N SER A 25 5.75 29.82 -10.64
CA SER A 25 5.24 28.63 -11.33
C SER A 25 3.73 28.58 -11.11
N THR A 26 2.97 29.14 -12.04
CA THR A 26 1.49 29.22 -12.03
C THR A 26 0.85 27.86 -12.31
N SER A 27 1.44 26.78 -11.78
CA SER A 27 1.18 25.40 -12.16
C SER A 27 1.35 24.45 -10.98
N VAL A 28 1.08 24.91 -9.75
CA VAL A 28 1.06 24.01 -8.58
C VAL A 28 -0.33 23.41 -8.47
N ALA A 29 -0.44 22.13 -8.81
CA ALA A 29 -1.70 21.40 -8.74
C ALA A 29 -1.90 20.75 -7.36
N ALA A 30 -3.13 20.72 -6.88
CA ALA A 30 -3.57 19.91 -5.75
C ALA A 30 -4.41 18.74 -6.27
N PHE A 31 -3.99 17.51 -5.98
CA PHE A 31 -4.70 16.28 -6.33
C PHE A 31 -5.26 15.62 -5.07
N VAL A 32 -6.56 15.35 -5.06
CA VAL A 32 -7.26 14.70 -3.94
C VAL A 32 -7.84 13.37 -4.42
N GLY A 33 -7.63 12.28 -3.68
CA GLY A 33 -8.06 10.96 -4.14
C GLY A 33 -7.42 9.79 -3.39
N PHE A 34 -7.31 8.65 -4.06
CA PHE A 34 -6.88 7.38 -3.49
C PHE A 34 -5.44 7.04 -3.87
N THR A 35 -4.70 6.40 -2.97
CA THR A 35 -3.30 6.02 -3.20
C THR A 35 -3.05 4.56 -2.84
N GLU A 36 -2.00 3.95 -3.41
CA GLU A 36 -1.64 2.55 -3.11
C GLU A 36 -1.25 2.39 -1.63
N ARG A 37 -0.62 3.42 -1.04
CA ARG A 37 -0.11 3.45 0.33
C ARG A 37 -0.17 4.87 0.89
N VAL A 38 -0.56 5.02 2.16
CA VAL A 38 -0.47 6.30 2.86
C VAL A 38 0.92 6.47 3.51
N PRO A 39 1.61 7.61 3.31
CA PRO A 39 2.89 7.88 3.95
C PRO A 39 2.77 7.98 5.47
N GLN A 40 3.84 7.61 6.16
CA GLN A 40 3.88 7.52 7.63
C GLN A 40 4.74 8.66 8.19
N GLU A 41 4.17 9.53 9.02
CA GLU A 41 4.93 10.53 9.77
C GLU A 41 5.59 9.87 10.98
N SER A 42 6.92 9.92 11.07
CA SER A 42 7.64 9.45 12.27
C SER A 42 7.73 10.57 13.32
N ARG A 43 6.65 10.75 14.10
CA ARG A 43 6.60 11.75 15.17
C ARG A 43 7.24 11.22 16.44
N ARG A 44 8.19 11.97 17.02
CA ARG A 44 8.84 11.61 18.28
C ARG A 44 8.06 12.12 19.48
N LEU A 45 7.11 11.32 20.00
CA LEU A 45 6.35 11.63 21.20
C LEU A 45 6.99 10.96 22.43
N GLY A 46 7.40 11.75 23.43
CA GLY A 46 7.99 11.23 24.67
C GLY A 46 9.28 10.41 24.50
N GLY A 47 10.05 10.65 23.43
CA GLY A 47 11.29 9.92 23.13
C GLY A 47 11.09 8.60 22.36
N LYS A 48 9.84 8.18 22.11
CA LYS A 48 9.53 7.09 21.18
C LYS A 48 9.18 7.65 19.80
N ALA A 49 9.68 7.04 18.74
CA ALA A 49 9.18 7.29 17.40
C ALA A 49 7.86 6.53 17.23
N VAL A 50 6.77 7.27 16.98
CA VAL A 50 5.47 6.71 16.59
C VAL A 50 5.32 6.99 15.10
N ALA A 51 5.01 5.97 14.31
CA ALA A 51 4.62 6.13 12.92
C ALA A 51 3.09 6.33 12.88
N GLU A 52 2.64 7.48 12.39
CA GLU A 52 1.22 7.80 12.22
C GLU A 52 0.91 7.99 10.73
N PRO A 53 -0.16 7.38 10.18
CA PRO A 53 -0.54 7.56 8.79
C PRO A 53 -0.98 9.01 8.52
N GLN A 54 -0.35 9.69 7.56
CA GLN A 54 -0.74 11.03 7.11
C GLN A 54 -1.93 10.96 6.15
N LEU A 55 -3.07 10.49 6.66
CA LEU A 55 -4.31 10.45 5.88
C LEU A 55 -4.87 11.86 5.71
N ASN A 56 -5.46 12.09 4.53
CA ASN A 56 -6.24 13.27 4.18
C ASN A 56 -5.54 14.63 4.39
N THR A 57 -4.21 14.64 4.43
CA THR A 57 -3.36 15.82 4.68
C THR A 57 -2.53 16.12 3.43
N PRO A 58 -2.34 17.40 3.01
CA PRO A 58 -1.59 17.73 1.81
C PRO A 58 -0.08 17.57 2.00
N ILE A 59 0.55 16.83 1.09
CA ILE A 59 2.00 16.59 1.07
C ILE A 59 2.57 17.08 -0.26
N LEU A 60 3.62 17.91 -0.19
CA LEU A 60 4.31 18.44 -1.37
C LEU A 60 5.13 17.35 -2.07
N VAL A 61 4.90 17.21 -3.38
CA VAL A 61 5.62 16.32 -4.29
C VAL A 61 6.18 17.14 -5.45
N THR A 62 7.44 16.91 -5.80
CA THR A 62 8.18 17.64 -6.85
C THR A 62 8.65 16.75 -8.00
N SER A 63 8.43 15.43 -7.91
CA SER A 63 8.71 14.48 -8.98
C SER A 63 7.84 13.22 -8.85
N TRP A 64 7.67 12.51 -9.97
CA TRP A 64 7.03 11.19 -9.97
C TRP A 64 7.74 10.18 -9.05
N HIS A 65 9.07 10.23 -8.95
CA HIS A 65 9.81 9.33 -8.07
C HIS A 65 9.47 9.56 -6.59
N GLN A 66 9.40 10.82 -6.17
CA GLN A 66 8.96 11.19 -4.82
C GLN A 66 7.49 10.81 -4.57
N TYR A 67 6.64 10.83 -5.61
CA TYR A 67 5.29 10.28 -5.52
C TYR A 67 5.33 8.78 -5.18
N GLU A 68 6.08 7.98 -5.95
CA GLU A 68 6.22 6.53 -5.73
C GLU A 68 6.77 6.19 -4.33
N GLU A 69 7.79 6.92 -3.87
CA GLU A 69 8.41 6.74 -2.56
C GLU A 69 7.46 6.99 -1.39
N ASN A 70 6.50 7.91 -1.54
CA ASN A 70 5.51 8.25 -0.50
C ASN A 70 4.22 7.42 -0.64
N PHE A 71 3.62 7.42 -1.83
CA PHE A 71 2.24 7.00 -2.09
C PHE A 71 2.11 5.64 -2.81
N GLY A 72 3.22 5.07 -3.25
CA GLY A 72 3.23 3.90 -4.13
C GLY A 72 2.95 4.26 -5.60
N GLY A 73 2.76 3.25 -6.43
CA GLY A 73 2.67 3.40 -7.89
C GLY A 73 1.25 3.41 -8.43
N PHE A 74 1.10 2.92 -9.66
CA PHE A 74 -0.20 2.70 -10.29
C PHE A 74 -0.93 1.53 -9.62
N VAL A 75 -2.21 1.74 -9.31
CA VAL A 75 -3.07 0.74 -8.66
C VAL A 75 -4.45 0.74 -9.31
N GLU A 76 -4.93 -0.45 -9.63
CA GLU A 76 -6.27 -0.69 -10.15
C GLU A 76 -7.31 -0.33 -9.08
N GLY A 77 -8.04 0.75 -9.32
CA GLY A 77 -8.93 1.38 -8.34
C GLY A 77 -8.74 2.90 -8.23
N ALA A 78 -7.57 3.43 -8.60
CA ALA A 78 -7.24 4.85 -8.46
C ALA A 78 -6.76 5.52 -9.77
N TYR A 79 -7.38 6.65 -10.10
CA TYR A 79 -7.01 7.57 -11.15
C TYR A 79 -6.01 8.64 -10.68
N LEU A 80 -5.93 8.96 -9.39
CA LEU A 80 -4.94 9.94 -8.88
C LEU A 80 -3.48 9.61 -9.28
N PRO A 81 -2.96 8.37 -9.17
CA PRO A 81 -1.61 8.06 -9.66
C PRO A 81 -1.42 8.37 -11.15
N HIS A 82 -2.46 8.14 -11.96
CA HIS A 82 -2.43 8.41 -13.40
C HIS A 82 -2.45 9.91 -13.72
N ALA A 83 -3.26 10.69 -12.99
CA ALA A 83 -3.32 12.15 -13.12
C ALA A 83 -2.00 12.82 -12.70
N VAL A 84 -1.41 12.37 -11.58
CA VAL A 84 -0.12 12.88 -11.08
C VAL A 84 1.02 12.52 -12.04
N TYR A 85 1.07 11.29 -12.55
CA TYR A 85 2.03 10.90 -13.58
C TYR A 85 1.88 11.78 -14.84
N GLY A 86 0.65 11.94 -15.33
CA GLY A 86 0.34 12.79 -16.48
C GLY A 86 0.77 14.24 -16.26
N PHE A 87 0.55 14.81 -15.07
CA PHE A 87 0.99 16.15 -14.71
C PHE A 87 2.51 16.33 -14.82
N PHE A 88 3.30 15.42 -14.22
CA PHE A 88 4.76 15.47 -14.33
C PHE A 88 5.26 15.25 -15.77
N GLN A 89 4.63 14.36 -16.54
CA GLN A 89 4.96 14.13 -17.96
C GLN A 89 4.66 15.34 -18.85
N ASN A 90 3.67 16.17 -18.50
CA ASN A 90 3.34 17.41 -19.19
C ASN A 90 4.17 18.63 -18.70
N GLY A 91 5.21 18.41 -17.89
CA GLY A 91 6.11 19.47 -17.41
C GLY A 91 5.68 20.16 -16.12
N GLY A 92 4.68 19.62 -15.40
CA GLY A 92 4.38 20.03 -14.03
C GLY A 92 5.57 19.83 -13.10
N THR A 93 5.83 20.78 -12.19
CA THR A 93 7.07 20.81 -11.37
C THR A 93 6.82 20.59 -9.89
N ARG A 94 5.64 20.96 -9.38
CA ARG A 94 5.25 20.88 -7.97
C ARG A 94 3.76 20.56 -7.89
N CYS A 95 3.37 19.63 -7.04
CA CYS A 95 1.97 19.39 -6.71
C CYS A 95 1.80 18.99 -5.24
N TYR A 96 0.62 19.21 -4.69
CA TYR A 96 0.22 18.70 -3.39
C TYR A 96 -0.68 17.49 -3.59
N ILE A 97 -0.40 16.41 -2.86
CA ILE A 97 -1.20 15.19 -2.87
C ILE A 97 -1.93 15.07 -1.55
N ILE A 98 -3.24 14.87 -1.61
CA ILE A 98 -4.12 14.56 -0.48
C ILE A 98 -4.63 13.14 -0.68
N SER A 99 -4.03 12.19 0.04
CA SER A 99 -4.48 10.80 0.06
C SER A 99 -5.64 10.64 1.01
N VAL A 100 -6.86 10.58 0.49
CA VAL A 100 -8.09 10.44 1.27
C VAL A 100 -8.26 9.01 1.78
N GLN A 101 -7.88 8.00 0.99
CA GLN A 101 -7.97 6.59 1.37
C GLN A 101 -6.77 5.79 0.86
N GLU A 102 -6.31 4.82 1.64
CA GLU A 102 -5.36 3.80 1.19
C GLU A 102 -6.10 2.66 0.47
N MET A 103 -5.60 2.23 -0.67
CA MET A 103 -6.14 1.06 -1.38
C MET A 103 -6.00 -0.20 -0.53
N PRO A 104 -7.08 -0.98 -0.33
CA PRO A 104 -7.02 -2.14 0.56
C PRO A 104 -6.03 -3.19 0.09
N ARG A 105 -5.25 -3.70 1.04
CA ARG A 105 -4.31 -4.79 0.82
C ARG A 105 -5.04 -6.12 0.99
N ALA A 106 -4.73 -7.07 0.12
CA ALA A 106 -5.26 -8.41 0.25
C ALA A 106 -4.57 -9.13 1.42
N GLN A 107 -5.32 -9.88 2.21
CA GLN A 107 -4.81 -10.60 3.38
C GLN A 107 -5.25 -12.06 3.38
N ARG A 108 -4.57 -12.88 4.19
CA ARG A 108 -4.94 -14.26 4.47
C ARG A 108 -4.47 -14.67 5.86
N GLU A 109 -5.41 -14.99 6.76
CA GLU A 109 -5.08 -15.73 7.98
C GLU A 109 -4.84 -17.21 7.67
N LEU A 110 -3.67 -17.74 8.06
CA LEU A 110 -3.36 -19.16 8.06
C LEU A 110 -3.24 -19.68 9.51
N THR A 111 -3.72 -20.90 9.76
CA THR A 111 -3.51 -21.57 11.05
C THR A 111 -2.42 -22.63 10.90
N VAL A 112 -1.24 -22.38 11.48
CA VAL A 112 -0.07 -23.25 11.43
C VAL A 112 0.22 -23.76 12.85
N GLY A 113 0.06 -25.06 13.10
CA GLY A 113 0.39 -25.66 14.40
C GLY A 113 -0.45 -25.19 15.61
N GLY A 114 -1.54 -24.45 15.38
CA GLY A 114 -2.34 -23.78 16.43
C GLY A 114 -2.03 -22.29 16.59
N SER A 115 -1.01 -21.78 15.89
CA SER A 115 -0.68 -20.36 15.79
C SER A 115 -1.35 -19.72 14.56
N LYS A 116 -1.69 -18.42 14.64
CA LYS A 116 -2.22 -17.65 13.52
C LYS A 116 -1.09 -16.88 12.84
N LEU A 117 -0.97 -17.03 11.52
CA LEU A 117 -0.12 -16.20 10.68
C LEU A 117 -1.02 -15.31 9.81
N LEU A 118 -0.80 -14.00 9.86
CA LEU A 118 -1.42 -13.05 8.95
C LEU A 118 -0.45 -12.81 7.79
N ILE A 119 -0.87 -13.16 6.58
CA ILE A 119 -0.12 -12.88 5.36
C ILE A 119 -0.81 -11.74 4.62
N THR A 120 -0.09 -10.63 4.42
CA THR A 120 -0.62 -9.38 3.83
C THR A 120 0.15 -9.04 2.57
N SER A 121 -0.53 -8.64 1.50
CA SER A 121 0.13 -8.17 0.28
C SER A 121 0.83 -6.83 0.51
N LYS A 122 2.04 -6.66 -0.05
CA LYS A 122 2.75 -5.37 -0.02
C LYS A 122 2.12 -4.31 -0.91
N LYS A 123 1.52 -4.76 -2.01
CA LYS A 123 0.71 -3.93 -2.90
C LYS A 123 -0.72 -3.77 -2.40
N GLY A 124 -1.25 -2.57 -2.57
CA GLY A 124 -2.68 -2.28 -2.43
C GLY A 124 -3.49 -2.69 -3.66
N GLY A 125 -4.80 -2.78 -3.51
CA GLY A 125 -5.76 -2.99 -4.60
C GLY A 125 -5.82 -4.41 -5.16
N ALA A 126 -6.48 -4.55 -6.32
CA ALA A 126 -6.83 -5.84 -6.92
C ALA A 126 -5.61 -6.74 -7.20
N GLU A 127 -4.44 -6.16 -7.50
CA GLU A 127 -3.19 -6.90 -7.70
C GLU A 127 -2.80 -7.75 -6.47
N GLY A 128 -3.03 -7.26 -5.25
CA GLY A 128 -2.78 -8.03 -4.03
C GLY A 128 -3.64 -9.31 -3.97
N SER A 129 -4.88 -9.25 -4.48
CA SER A 129 -5.78 -10.41 -4.54
C SER A 129 -5.43 -11.39 -5.68
N ARG A 130 -4.53 -10.99 -6.60
CA ARG A 130 -3.95 -11.85 -7.64
C ARG A 130 -2.70 -12.60 -7.15
N LEU A 131 -2.43 -12.60 -5.83
CA LEU A 131 -1.36 -13.38 -5.20
C LEU A 131 -1.92 -14.63 -4.48
N ARG A 132 -1.18 -15.74 -4.58
CA ARG A 132 -1.38 -16.92 -3.74
C ARG A 132 -0.05 -17.38 -3.15
N VAL A 133 -0.12 -17.90 -1.92
CA VAL A 133 1.04 -18.36 -1.17
C VAL A 133 0.92 -19.84 -0.85
N LYS A 134 2.07 -20.50 -0.70
CA LYS A 134 2.19 -21.87 -0.22
C LYS A 134 3.43 -21.98 0.65
N LEU A 135 3.24 -22.45 1.88
CA LEU A 135 4.33 -22.84 2.76
C LEU A 135 4.64 -24.31 2.45
N ASN A 136 5.79 -24.58 1.83
CA ASN A 136 6.33 -25.93 1.67
C ASN A 136 7.33 -26.20 2.79
N TYR A 137 7.49 -27.45 3.20
CA TYR A 137 8.59 -27.88 4.06
C TYR A 137 8.92 -29.34 3.73
N GLU A 138 10.19 -29.74 3.83
CA GLU A 138 10.55 -31.16 3.71
C GLU A 138 10.12 -31.90 4.98
N GLN A 139 8.93 -32.47 4.92
CA GLN A 139 8.50 -33.49 5.87
C GLN A 139 9.30 -34.75 5.55
N LEU A 140 10.39 -34.99 6.30
CA LEU A 140 11.13 -36.26 6.26
C LEU A 140 10.10 -37.41 6.31
N PRO A 141 10.13 -38.34 5.34
CA PRO A 141 9.03 -39.29 5.18
C PRO A 141 8.86 -40.09 6.46
N ALA A 142 7.62 -40.09 6.98
CA ALA A 142 7.29 -40.85 8.17
C ALA A 142 7.74 -42.31 8.00
N PRO A 143 8.40 -42.92 9.00
CA PRO A 143 8.93 -44.27 8.86
C PRO A 143 7.79 -45.21 8.47
N SER A 144 7.97 -45.87 7.32
CA SER A 144 6.96 -46.74 6.71
C SER A 144 6.39 -47.71 7.73
N ALA A 145 5.06 -47.65 7.94
CA ALA A 145 4.38 -48.58 8.83
C ALA A 145 4.70 -50.03 8.43
N PRO A 146 4.94 -50.93 9.41
CA PRO A 146 5.44 -52.26 9.11
C PRO A 146 4.46 -53.06 8.25
N ALA A 147 4.99 -53.76 7.26
CA ALA A 147 4.21 -54.60 6.35
C ALA A 147 3.39 -55.66 7.11
N THR A 148 2.11 -55.77 6.77
CA THR A 148 1.22 -56.82 7.28
C THR A 148 1.76 -58.20 6.88
N PRO A 149 1.95 -59.15 7.82
CA PRO A 149 2.44 -60.48 7.49
C PRO A 149 1.36 -61.34 6.80
N ALA A 150 1.69 -61.89 5.64
CA ALA A 150 0.94 -62.96 4.99
C ALA A 150 1.22 -64.32 5.67
N PRO A 151 0.34 -65.33 5.55
CA PRO A 151 0.40 -66.54 6.38
C PRO A 151 1.51 -67.53 6.01
N ALA A 152 1.79 -68.42 6.97
CA ALA A 152 3.00 -69.25 7.05
C ALA A 152 3.15 -70.34 5.96
N ALA A 153 4.42 -70.65 5.69
CA ALA A 153 4.88 -71.93 5.14
C ALA A 153 6.07 -72.46 5.97
N THR A 154 6.12 -73.78 6.14
CA THR A 154 6.99 -74.55 7.05
C THR A 154 8.46 -74.69 6.62
N GLY A 155 9.39 -74.78 7.59
CA GLY A 155 10.78 -75.22 7.40
C GLY A 155 11.67 -75.05 8.65
N GLU A 156 12.58 -75.99 8.93
CA GLU A 156 13.36 -76.10 10.20
C GLU A 156 14.88 -75.82 9.95
N ALA A 157 15.83 -75.76 10.90
CA ALA A 157 15.87 -76.08 12.34
C ALA A 157 17.06 -75.38 13.07
N LYS A 158 17.19 -75.58 14.40
CA LYS A 158 18.42 -75.53 15.26
C LYS A 158 19.10 -74.16 15.55
N GLU A 159 19.22 -73.74 16.82
CA GLU A 159 20.24 -74.07 17.87
C GLU A 159 21.63 -73.47 17.56
N GLU A 160 22.38 -72.75 18.41
CA GLU A 160 22.28 -72.17 19.78
C GLU A 160 22.79 -70.68 19.68
N ASP A 161 22.82 -69.75 20.65
CA ASP A 161 23.24 -69.81 22.05
C ASP A 161 22.81 -68.52 22.82
N LYS A 162 23.13 -68.44 24.11
CA LYS A 162 22.49 -67.62 25.14
C LYS A 162 23.47 -66.59 25.72
N LYS A 163 23.13 -65.29 25.81
CA LYS A 163 23.16 -64.50 27.09
C LYS A 163 23.02 -62.96 27.03
N THR A 164 22.19 -62.49 27.99
CA THR A 164 22.21 -61.21 28.72
C THR A 164 21.77 -59.92 28.01
N ALA A 165 20.94 -59.16 28.73
CA ALA A 165 20.31 -57.91 28.28
C ALA A 165 21.05 -56.65 28.76
N ALA A 166 20.90 -55.58 27.98
CA ALA A 166 20.89 -54.20 28.44
C ALA A 166 19.72 -53.49 27.73
N PRO A 167 19.03 -52.52 28.36
CA PRO A 167 17.81 -51.94 27.81
C PRO A 167 18.09 -51.09 26.56
N PRO A 168 17.15 -51.02 25.58
CA PRO A 168 17.32 -50.18 24.42
C PRO A 168 17.34 -48.69 24.82
N PRO A 169 18.25 -47.87 24.28
CA PRO A 169 18.18 -46.42 24.45
C PRO A 169 16.92 -45.87 23.77
N SER A 170 16.31 -44.88 24.42
CA SER A 170 15.03 -44.28 24.02
C SER A 170 15.05 -43.73 22.57
N PRO A 171 13.89 -43.67 21.88
CA PRO A 171 13.84 -43.21 20.50
C PRO A 171 14.34 -41.76 20.37
N LYS A 172 15.16 -41.49 19.35
CA LYS A 172 15.48 -40.12 18.96
C LYS A 172 14.17 -39.39 18.63
N LYS A 173 13.97 -38.21 19.22
CA LYS A 173 12.91 -37.29 18.79
C LYS A 173 13.05 -37.08 17.28
N THR A 174 11.97 -37.28 16.53
CA THR A 174 11.82 -36.75 15.18
C THR A 174 12.07 -35.24 15.26
N ALA A 175 13.05 -34.73 14.50
CA ALA A 175 13.24 -33.30 14.41
C ALA A 175 12.01 -32.71 13.72
N GLU A 176 11.32 -31.77 14.37
CA GLU A 176 10.33 -30.95 13.70
C GLU A 176 11.08 -30.09 12.65
N PRO A 177 10.52 -29.87 11.45
CA PRO A 177 11.14 -28.97 10.48
C PRO A 177 11.16 -27.56 11.07
N GLU A 178 12.35 -27.05 11.37
CA GLU A 178 12.56 -25.70 11.93
C GLU A 178 12.49 -24.60 10.85
N THR A 179 12.55 -25.01 9.57
CA THR A 179 12.48 -24.12 8.40
C THR A 179 11.38 -24.52 7.42
N PHE A 180 10.95 -23.55 6.61
CA PHE A 180 10.01 -23.72 5.50
C PHE A 180 10.42 -22.89 4.29
N ASP A 181 9.95 -23.31 3.11
CA ASP A 181 10.03 -22.56 1.86
C ASP A 181 8.71 -21.81 1.65
N LEU A 182 8.78 -20.49 1.49
CA LEU A 182 7.64 -19.67 1.06
C LEU A 182 7.66 -19.57 -0.47
N VAL A 183 6.65 -20.14 -1.13
CA VAL A 183 6.41 -19.93 -2.56
C VAL A 183 5.26 -18.95 -2.73
N VAL A 184 5.48 -17.89 -3.52
CA VAL A 184 4.48 -16.89 -3.91
C VAL A 184 4.27 -16.96 -5.41
N GLU A 185 3.02 -17.16 -5.83
CA GLU A 185 2.61 -17.10 -7.22
C GLU A 185 1.70 -15.90 -7.48
N SER A 186 1.91 -15.24 -8.61
CA SER A 186 1.06 -14.18 -9.14
C SER A 186 0.24 -14.68 -10.32
N TYR A 187 -1.03 -14.29 -10.40
CA TYR A 187 -1.86 -14.54 -11.57
C TYR A 187 -1.60 -13.50 -12.66
N ASP A 188 -1.09 -13.93 -13.81
CA ASP A 188 -0.96 -13.08 -14.99
C ASP A 188 -2.26 -13.08 -15.77
N VAL A 189 -2.90 -11.90 -15.85
CA VAL A 189 -4.16 -11.68 -16.57
C VAL A 189 -4.01 -11.89 -18.08
N THR A 190 -2.80 -11.71 -18.63
CA THR A 190 -2.53 -11.81 -20.07
C THR A 190 -2.46 -13.26 -20.54
N SER A 191 -1.74 -14.12 -19.83
CA SER A 191 -1.66 -15.56 -20.12
C SER A 191 -2.78 -16.39 -19.46
N GLY A 192 -3.48 -15.83 -18.48
CA GLY A 192 -4.49 -16.55 -17.68
C GLY A 192 -3.89 -17.65 -16.79
N GLN A 193 -2.59 -17.57 -16.49
CA GLN A 193 -1.85 -18.58 -15.74
C GLN A 193 -1.27 -18.02 -14.44
N TRP A 194 -1.09 -18.90 -13.46
CA TRP A 194 -0.30 -18.61 -12.26
C TRP A 194 1.18 -18.80 -12.57
N GLN A 195 2.00 -17.81 -12.21
CA GLN A 195 3.45 -17.81 -12.41
C GLN A 195 4.15 -17.66 -11.05
N VAL A 196 5.23 -18.41 -10.83
CA VAL A 196 6.05 -18.27 -9.60
C VAL A 196 6.76 -16.93 -9.64
N ALA A 197 6.32 -16.03 -8.78
CA ALA A 197 6.81 -14.64 -8.72
C ALA A 197 7.94 -14.48 -7.70
N GLU A 198 7.93 -15.29 -6.63
CA GLU A 198 8.96 -15.31 -5.60
C GLU A 198 9.02 -16.69 -4.92
N THR A 199 10.22 -17.14 -4.59
CA THR A 199 10.45 -18.31 -3.73
C THR A 199 11.54 -17.95 -2.74
N LEU A 200 11.21 -17.93 -1.45
CA LEU A 200 12.17 -17.79 -0.36
C LEU A 200 12.38 -19.16 0.28
N ARG A 201 13.63 -19.52 0.54
CA ARG A 201 14.01 -20.79 1.16
C ARG A 201 14.52 -20.57 2.57
N ASP A 202 14.50 -21.65 3.35
CA ASP A 202 15.04 -21.68 4.72
C ASP A 202 14.48 -20.59 5.64
N VAL A 203 13.20 -20.22 5.45
CA VAL A 203 12.51 -19.25 6.31
C VAL A 203 12.21 -19.92 7.66
N SER A 204 12.46 -19.21 8.76
CA SER A 204 12.27 -19.75 10.12
C SER A 204 11.49 -18.77 11.00
N PHE A 205 11.00 -19.26 12.13
CA PHE A 205 10.38 -18.42 13.16
C PHE A 205 11.38 -18.15 14.29
N GLN A 206 11.54 -16.90 14.71
CA GLN A 206 12.42 -16.51 15.81
C GLN A 206 11.64 -15.78 16.90
N GLU A 207 11.86 -16.14 18.16
CA GLU A 207 11.32 -15.42 19.32
C GLU A 207 12.16 -14.16 19.58
N VAL A 208 11.54 -12.98 19.40
CA VAL A 208 12.13 -11.67 19.66
C VAL A 208 11.46 -11.04 20.88
N GLN A 209 12.25 -10.48 21.79
CA GLN A 209 11.72 -9.67 22.90
C GLN A 209 11.67 -8.20 22.50
N ASP A 210 10.50 -7.72 22.09
CA ASP A 210 10.23 -6.29 21.96
C ASP A 210 9.49 -5.77 23.21
N SER A 211 10.03 -4.72 23.82
CA SER A 211 9.36 -3.92 24.85
C SER A 211 8.78 -4.71 26.04
N GLY A 212 9.38 -5.87 26.36
CA GLY A 212 8.97 -6.75 27.45
C GLY A 212 7.87 -7.76 27.11
N LYS A 213 7.40 -7.83 25.85
CA LYS A 213 6.51 -8.87 25.35
C LYS A 213 7.30 -9.87 24.49
N LYS A 214 6.82 -11.12 24.44
CA LYS A 214 7.32 -12.11 23.48
C LYS A 214 6.61 -11.93 22.16
N LYS A 215 7.34 -11.58 21.10
CA LYS A 215 6.83 -11.61 19.72
C LYS A 215 7.55 -12.72 18.96
N VAL A 216 6.83 -13.42 18.08
CA VAL A 216 7.45 -14.33 17.12
C VAL A 216 7.55 -13.60 15.79
N GLU A 217 8.74 -13.50 15.25
CA GLU A 217 8.99 -12.85 13.95
C GLU A 217 9.46 -13.89 12.91
N VAL A 218 9.25 -13.56 11.65
CA VAL A 218 9.65 -14.40 10.53
C VAL A 218 11.06 -14.00 10.09
N ALA A 219 12.03 -14.89 10.34
CA ALA A 219 13.42 -14.69 10.00
C ALA A 219 13.73 -15.26 8.60
N TYR A 220 14.24 -14.39 7.73
CA TYR A 220 14.56 -14.71 6.34
C TYR A 220 16.06 -14.93 6.16
N GLN A 221 16.44 -15.84 5.25
CA GLN A 221 17.84 -16.04 4.87
C GLN A 221 18.44 -14.72 4.35
N PHE A 222 19.66 -14.39 4.82
CA PHE A 222 20.34 -13.12 4.54
C PHE A 222 19.55 -11.84 4.91
N ASN A 223 18.55 -11.94 5.80
CA ASN A 223 17.62 -10.86 6.16
C ASN A 223 16.85 -10.27 4.95
N ARG A 224 16.66 -11.06 3.89
CA ARG A 224 15.94 -10.66 2.67
C ARG A 224 14.49 -11.13 2.75
N GLY A 225 13.63 -10.29 3.33
CA GLY A 225 12.18 -10.50 3.34
C GLY A 225 11.55 -10.50 1.94
N SER A 226 10.32 -11.02 1.84
CA SER A 226 9.57 -11.08 0.58
C SER A 226 9.34 -9.68 0.00
N ARG A 227 9.38 -9.58 -1.33
CA ARG A 227 9.04 -8.36 -2.08
C ARG A 227 7.52 -8.19 -2.27
N LEU A 228 6.74 -9.27 -2.14
CA LEU A 228 5.33 -9.30 -2.51
C LEU A 228 4.36 -9.42 -1.33
N VAL A 229 4.78 -10.06 -0.24
CA VAL A 229 3.98 -10.25 0.98
C VAL A 229 4.79 -9.90 2.24
N ASP A 230 4.08 -9.49 3.29
CA ASP A 230 4.56 -9.53 4.66
C ASP A 230 3.86 -10.69 5.40
N ILE A 231 4.58 -11.30 6.34
CA ILE A 231 4.06 -12.40 7.18
C ILE A 231 4.28 -11.99 8.64
N GLU A 232 3.18 -11.81 9.36
CA GLU A 232 3.20 -11.54 10.80
C GLU A 232 2.62 -12.74 11.57
N VAL A 233 3.30 -13.16 12.64
CA VAL A 233 2.76 -14.18 13.56
C VAL A 233 1.91 -13.45 14.60
N ALA A 234 0.60 -13.64 14.54
CA ALA A 234 -0.37 -12.98 15.43
C ALA A 234 -0.46 -13.61 16.83
N SER A 235 0.43 -14.55 17.16
CA SER A 235 0.48 -15.28 18.43
C SER A 235 1.87 -15.25 19.05
N GLU A 236 1.93 -15.16 20.39
CA GLU A 236 3.18 -15.26 21.17
C GLU A 236 3.81 -16.67 21.19
N GLN A 237 3.18 -17.63 20.50
CA GLN A 237 3.64 -19.02 20.39
C GLN A 237 4.24 -19.26 19.01
N THR A 238 5.37 -19.98 18.98
CA THR A 238 6.07 -20.38 17.76
C THR A 238 5.23 -21.40 16.96
N PRO A 239 4.92 -21.16 15.68
CA PRO A 239 4.10 -22.06 14.87
C PRO A 239 4.77 -23.42 14.63
N SER A 240 4.13 -24.54 14.99
CA SER A 240 4.61 -25.88 14.63
C SER A 240 4.17 -26.26 13.22
N LEU A 241 5.13 -26.30 12.29
CA LEU A 241 4.92 -26.67 10.88
C LEU A 241 4.44 -28.12 10.71
N ALA A 242 4.76 -29.01 11.65
CA ALA A 242 4.46 -30.45 11.58
C ALA A 242 2.97 -30.80 11.46
N LYS A 243 2.06 -29.86 11.74
CA LYS A 243 0.60 -30.02 11.62
C LYS A 243 -0.04 -29.24 10.46
N TYR A 244 0.75 -28.53 9.66
CA TYR A 244 0.25 -27.72 8.55
C TYR A 244 0.33 -28.48 7.22
N SER A 245 -0.75 -28.50 6.45
CA SER A 245 -0.78 -29.15 5.13
C SER A 245 -0.40 -28.13 4.05
N PRO A 246 0.67 -28.36 3.24
CA PRO A 246 1.18 -27.38 2.26
C PRO A 246 0.19 -27.17 1.11
N THR A 247 -0.68 -26.18 1.26
CA THR A 247 -1.83 -25.89 0.38
C THR A 247 -1.71 -24.51 -0.24
N TRP A 248 -2.23 -24.32 -1.45
CA TRP A 248 -2.30 -23.00 -2.08
C TRP A 248 -3.39 -22.15 -1.44
N GLU A 249 -3.00 -21.00 -0.92
CA GLU A 249 -3.87 -20.09 -0.21
C GLU A 249 -3.83 -18.71 -0.89
N GLN A 250 -4.93 -18.34 -1.54
CA GLN A 250 -5.05 -17.06 -2.25
C GLN A 250 -5.38 -15.93 -1.26
N LEU A 251 -4.66 -14.82 -1.36
CA LEU A 251 -4.94 -13.61 -0.58
C LEU A 251 -6.24 -12.98 -1.09
N LYS A 252 -7.02 -12.38 -0.18
CA LYS A 252 -8.28 -11.71 -0.51
C LYS A 252 -8.35 -10.37 0.18
N ILE A 253 -8.82 -9.34 -0.51
CA ILE A 253 -9.28 -8.12 0.15
C ILE A 253 -10.51 -8.49 0.97
N ASP A 254 -10.48 -8.20 2.28
CA ASP A 254 -11.61 -8.46 3.15
C ASP A 254 -12.76 -7.51 2.82
N ASN A 255 -14.00 -8.00 2.93
CA ASN A 255 -15.18 -7.20 2.54
C ASN A 255 -15.39 -5.94 3.40
N LYS A 256 -14.71 -5.84 4.55
CA LYS A 256 -14.70 -4.65 5.42
C LYS A 256 -13.73 -3.57 4.93
N ASP A 257 -12.65 -3.98 4.26
CA ASP A 257 -11.58 -3.10 3.82
C ASP A 257 -11.76 -2.67 2.36
N LYS A 258 -12.67 -3.33 1.62
CA LYS A 258 -13.12 -2.89 0.29
C LYS A 258 -13.30 -1.37 0.27
N LEU A 259 -12.74 -0.75 -0.77
CA LEU A 259 -12.77 0.68 -1.01
C LEU A 259 -14.24 1.16 -0.96
N VAL A 260 -14.67 1.63 0.21
CA VAL A 260 -15.93 2.35 0.36
C VAL A 260 -15.72 3.62 -0.42
N ALA A 261 -16.50 3.85 -1.48
CA ALA A 261 -16.42 5.08 -2.27
C ALA A 261 -16.43 6.26 -1.31
N ALA A 262 -15.30 6.96 -1.19
CA ALA A 262 -15.07 7.90 -0.11
C ALA A 262 -16.22 8.92 -0.08
N GLY A 263 -16.81 9.07 1.10
CA GLY A 263 -17.98 9.93 1.23
C GLY A 263 -17.59 11.35 0.84
N GLY A 264 -18.51 12.10 0.21
CA GLY A 264 -18.28 13.52 -0.10
C GLY A 264 -17.65 14.33 1.05
N PRO A 265 -18.05 14.14 2.33
CA PRO A 265 -17.40 14.80 3.47
C PRO A 265 -15.90 14.48 3.67
N GLU A 266 -15.42 13.32 3.23
CA GLU A 266 -14.02 12.91 3.35
C GLU A 266 -13.14 13.58 2.30
N LEU A 267 -13.64 13.68 1.05
CA LEU A 267 -13.01 14.43 -0.04
C LEU A 267 -12.99 15.94 0.24
N VAL A 268 -14.09 16.48 0.77
CA VAL A 268 -14.20 17.92 1.14
C VAL A 268 -13.38 18.24 2.38
N GLY A 269 -13.44 17.39 3.40
CA GLY A 269 -12.70 17.54 4.65
C GLY A 269 -13.13 18.76 5.48
N ASN A 270 -12.22 19.26 6.32
CA ASN A 270 -12.46 20.37 7.23
C ASN A 270 -11.22 21.26 7.35
N VAL A 271 -11.42 22.57 7.19
CA VAL A 271 -10.39 23.63 7.34
C VAL A 271 -9.72 23.59 8.72
N SER A 272 -10.50 23.36 9.79
CA SER A 272 -10.00 23.34 11.18
C SER A 272 -9.07 22.16 11.44
N ASP A 273 -9.43 20.99 10.91
CA ASP A 273 -8.64 19.75 11.02
C ASP A 273 -7.55 19.66 9.95
N ARG A 274 -7.56 20.59 8.98
CA ARG A 274 -6.69 20.65 7.79
C ARG A 274 -6.76 19.38 6.94
N THR A 275 -7.99 18.93 6.67
CA THR A 275 -8.28 17.75 5.86
C THR A 275 -8.99 18.08 4.55
N GLY A 276 -8.87 17.22 3.54
CA GLY A 276 -9.58 17.30 2.26
C GLY A 276 -9.32 18.58 1.49
N ILE A 277 -10.25 18.97 0.61
CA ILE A 277 -10.22 20.26 -0.09
C ILE A 277 -10.05 21.44 0.88
N GLY A 278 -10.68 21.40 2.07
CA GLY A 278 -10.55 22.45 3.09
C GLY A 278 -9.11 22.65 3.61
N SER A 279 -8.23 21.65 3.47
CA SER A 279 -6.81 21.79 3.79
C SER A 279 -6.04 22.68 2.81
N LEU A 280 -6.59 22.95 1.62
CA LEU A 280 -5.94 23.74 0.58
C LEU A 280 -6.02 25.25 0.84
N GLU A 281 -6.85 25.69 1.79
CA GLU A 281 -6.95 27.11 2.20
C GLU A 281 -5.67 27.63 2.87
N MET A 282 -4.86 26.75 3.49
CA MET A 282 -3.55 27.13 4.05
C MET A 282 -2.40 27.07 3.03
N LEU A 283 -2.70 26.79 1.75
CA LEU A 283 -1.72 26.68 0.68
C LEU A 283 -1.94 27.80 -0.34
N ASP A 284 -1.21 28.90 -0.14
CA ASP A 284 -1.28 30.11 -0.98
C ASP A 284 -0.68 29.91 -2.39
N ASP A 285 0.08 28.84 -2.64
CA ASP A 285 0.75 28.60 -3.92
C ASP A 285 0.00 27.63 -4.85
N VAL A 286 -1.10 27.00 -4.41
CA VAL A 286 -1.94 26.11 -5.22
C VAL A 286 -2.75 26.92 -6.24
N SER A 287 -2.57 26.63 -7.53
CA SER A 287 -3.27 27.30 -8.64
C SER A 287 -4.28 26.40 -9.39
N ILE A 288 -4.24 25.08 -9.18
CA ILE A 288 -5.14 24.10 -9.82
C ILE A 288 -5.63 23.12 -8.75
N VAL A 289 -6.93 22.80 -8.73
CA VAL A 289 -7.53 21.79 -7.84
C VAL A 289 -8.21 20.69 -8.67
N CYS A 290 -7.89 19.44 -8.38
CA CYS A 290 -8.42 18.28 -9.11
C CYS A 290 -8.72 17.11 -8.15
N VAL A 291 -9.81 16.38 -8.42
CA VAL A 291 -10.22 15.20 -7.64
C VAL A 291 -10.42 14.01 -8.60
N PRO A 292 -9.34 13.38 -9.11
CA PRO A 292 -9.43 12.38 -10.19
C PRO A 292 -10.29 11.17 -9.84
N ASP A 293 -10.37 10.82 -8.56
CA ASP A 293 -11.10 9.67 -8.05
C ASP A 293 -12.57 9.97 -7.70
N LEU A 294 -13.05 11.19 -7.98
CA LEU A 294 -14.46 11.53 -7.77
C LEU A 294 -15.40 10.78 -8.74
N MET A 295 -14.90 10.49 -9.96
CA MET A 295 -15.70 9.79 -10.96
C MET A 295 -15.69 8.28 -10.72
N PRO A 296 -16.86 7.63 -10.77
CA PRO A 296 -16.98 6.20 -10.49
C PRO A 296 -16.27 5.39 -11.58
N GLN A 297 -15.58 4.33 -11.17
CA GLN A 297 -14.98 3.40 -12.13
C GLN A 297 -16.06 2.71 -12.98
N PRO A 298 -15.76 2.33 -14.25
CA PRO A 298 -16.72 1.66 -15.13
C PRO A 298 -17.40 0.43 -14.53
N GLU A 299 -16.72 -0.29 -13.62
CA GLU A 299 -17.23 -1.49 -12.94
C GLU A 299 -18.23 -1.18 -11.80
N THR A 300 -18.25 0.06 -11.30
CA THR A 300 -19.14 0.51 -10.22
C THR A 300 -20.27 1.44 -10.73
N PHE A 301 -20.41 1.54 -12.06
CA PHE A 301 -21.33 2.46 -12.75
C PHE A 301 -22.82 2.21 -12.45
N ASP A 302 -23.19 1.06 -11.88
CA ASP A 302 -24.58 0.75 -11.51
C ASP A 302 -25.06 1.46 -10.22
N ASN A 303 -24.17 2.03 -9.40
CA ASN A 303 -24.50 2.67 -8.12
C ASN A 303 -23.91 4.09 -7.98
N ILE A 304 -24.10 4.94 -8.99
CA ILE A 304 -23.57 6.32 -8.98
C ILE A 304 -24.43 7.24 -8.10
N ASP A 305 -23.85 7.74 -7.01
CA ASP A 305 -24.45 8.87 -6.27
C ASP A 305 -24.12 10.20 -6.95
N LEU A 306 -24.95 10.58 -7.91
CA LEU A 306 -24.87 11.86 -8.61
C LEU A 306 -24.98 13.07 -7.68
N LYS A 307 -25.60 12.93 -6.49
CA LYS A 307 -25.68 14.03 -5.52
C LYS A 307 -24.36 14.20 -4.78
N MET A 308 -23.69 13.09 -4.44
CA MET A 308 -22.34 13.12 -3.86
C MET A 308 -21.34 13.74 -4.84
N ILE A 309 -21.34 13.30 -6.11
CA ILE A 309 -20.48 13.87 -7.16
C ILE A 309 -20.72 15.37 -7.29
N LYS A 310 -21.98 15.78 -7.46
CA LYS A 310 -22.32 17.20 -7.56
C LYS A 310 -21.90 17.99 -6.32
N TYR A 311 -22.12 17.46 -5.12
CA TYR A 311 -21.71 18.11 -3.87
C TYR A 311 -20.20 18.37 -3.82
N VAL A 312 -19.36 17.38 -4.16
CA VAL A 312 -17.90 17.59 -4.17
C VAL A 312 -17.49 18.58 -5.26
N GLN A 313 -18.08 18.53 -6.45
CA GLN A 313 -17.81 19.51 -7.52
C GLN A 313 -18.23 20.93 -7.11
N ASP A 314 -19.42 21.10 -6.54
CA ASP A 314 -19.90 22.37 -6.00
C ASP A 314 -18.95 22.92 -4.91
N GLN A 315 -18.36 22.05 -4.06
CA GLN A 315 -17.35 22.44 -3.06
C GLN A 315 -15.97 22.78 -3.68
N MET A 316 -15.51 22.05 -4.71
CA MET A 316 -14.30 22.42 -5.46
C MET A 316 -14.42 23.82 -6.07
N VAL A 317 -15.56 24.12 -6.68
CA VAL A 317 -15.82 25.45 -7.25
C VAL A 317 -15.93 26.51 -6.16
N SER A 318 -16.67 26.25 -5.08
CA SER A 318 -16.80 27.18 -3.95
C SER A 318 -15.44 27.54 -3.33
N HIS A 319 -14.54 26.55 -3.19
CA HIS A 319 -13.17 26.77 -2.72
C HIS A 319 -12.36 27.65 -3.68
N CYS A 320 -12.42 27.38 -4.98
CA CYS A 320 -11.70 28.17 -5.98
C CYS A 320 -12.23 29.60 -6.10
N GLU A 321 -13.55 29.80 -5.98
CA GLU A 321 -14.19 31.12 -5.92
C GLU A 321 -13.82 31.91 -4.65
N LEU A 322 -13.69 31.23 -3.51
CA LEU A 322 -13.30 31.85 -2.23
C LEU A 322 -11.85 32.36 -2.26
N MET A 323 -10.94 31.56 -2.82
CA MET A 323 -9.52 31.90 -2.90
C MET A 323 -9.20 32.89 -4.04
N GLY A 324 -9.91 32.79 -5.18
CA GLY A 324 -9.81 33.75 -6.29
C GLY A 324 -8.53 33.68 -7.14
N ASP A 325 -7.62 32.75 -6.82
CA ASP A 325 -6.28 32.59 -7.41
C ASP A 325 -6.07 31.24 -8.11
N ARG A 326 -7.07 30.34 -8.06
CA ARG A 326 -6.98 28.93 -8.47
C ARG A 326 -8.21 28.46 -9.22
N VAL A 327 -8.06 27.37 -10.00
CA VAL A 327 -9.13 26.82 -10.85
C VAL A 327 -9.36 25.33 -10.58
N ALA A 328 -10.63 24.93 -10.51
CA ALA A 328 -11.07 23.54 -10.42
C ALA A 328 -11.11 22.87 -11.81
N ILE A 329 -10.53 21.68 -11.94
CA ILE A 329 -10.73 20.79 -13.10
C ILE A 329 -11.89 19.85 -12.76
N LEU A 330 -12.99 19.90 -13.53
CA LEU A 330 -14.19 19.12 -13.27
C LEU A 330 -14.42 18.04 -14.33
N ASP A 331 -14.24 16.78 -13.95
CA ASP A 331 -14.50 15.67 -14.88
C ASP A 331 -16.01 15.47 -15.16
N PRO A 332 -16.37 15.07 -16.39
CA PRO A 332 -17.68 14.51 -16.69
C PRO A 332 -17.75 13.03 -16.29
N LEU A 333 -18.96 12.48 -16.21
CA LEU A 333 -19.14 11.03 -16.05
C LEU A 333 -18.45 10.25 -17.19
N PRO A 334 -17.91 9.05 -16.92
CA PRO A 334 -17.28 8.24 -17.95
C PRO A 334 -18.28 7.74 -18.99
N ASN A 335 -17.76 7.38 -20.18
CA ASN A 335 -18.51 6.82 -21.31
C ASN A 335 -19.58 7.76 -21.93
N LEU A 336 -19.57 9.06 -21.63
CA LEU A 336 -20.41 10.05 -22.30
C LEU A 336 -19.88 10.41 -23.69
N SER A 337 -20.78 10.55 -24.67
CA SER A 337 -20.44 11.14 -25.98
C SER A 337 -20.21 12.65 -25.87
N PRO A 338 -19.51 13.30 -26.82
CA PRO A 338 -19.22 14.74 -26.75
C PRO A 338 -20.46 15.64 -26.59
N GLN A 339 -21.60 15.24 -27.16
CA GLN A 339 -22.87 15.94 -26.97
C GLN A 339 -23.38 15.78 -25.53
N GLN A 340 -23.34 14.57 -24.97
CA GLN A 340 -23.73 14.33 -23.57
C GLN A 340 -22.79 15.00 -22.57
N VAL A 341 -21.49 15.15 -22.87
CA VAL A 341 -20.55 15.95 -22.05
C VAL A 341 -20.93 17.43 -22.05
N LYS A 342 -21.31 17.97 -23.21
CA LYS A 342 -21.85 19.34 -23.29
C LYS A 342 -23.14 19.48 -22.48
N ASP A 343 -24.06 18.54 -22.60
CA ASP A 343 -25.33 18.55 -21.87
C ASP A 343 -25.10 18.37 -20.36
N TRP A 344 -24.10 17.58 -19.95
CA TRP A 344 -23.64 17.47 -18.56
C TRP A 344 -23.12 18.81 -18.03
N LYS A 345 -22.21 19.46 -18.76
CA LYS A 345 -21.68 20.79 -18.39
C LYS A 345 -22.79 21.84 -18.26
N GLN A 346 -23.78 21.84 -19.16
CA GLN A 346 -24.85 22.84 -19.17
C GLN A 346 -25.93 22.62 -18.10
N ASN A 347 -26.13 21.39 -17.61
CA ASN A 347 -27.25 21.07 -16.71
C ASN A 347 -26.85 20.58 -15.31
N TYR A 348 -25.60 20.15 -15.10
CA TYR A 348 -25.15 19.53 -13.85
C TYR A 348 -23.95 20.22 -13.18
N LEU A 349 -22.97 20.68 -13.96
CA LEU A 349 -21.81 21.41 -13.44
C LEU A 349 -22.16 22.86 -13.05
N PRO A 350 -21.47 23.47 -12.06
CA PRO A 350 -21.53 24.91 -11.83
C PRO A 350 -21.00 25.70 -13.02
N ASP A 351 -21.67 26.79 -13.38
CA ASP A 351 -21.15 27.78 -14.33
C ASP A 351 -20.33 28.81 -13.56
N SER A 352 -19.00 28.70 -13.65
CA SER A 352 -18.04 29.56 -12.93
C SER A 352 -16.78 29.78 -13.76
N SER A 353 -16.20 30.98 -13.66
CA SER A 353 -14.88 31.28 -14.23
C SER A 353 -13.72 30.57 -13.54
N TYR A 354 -13.97 29.98 -12.37
CA TYR A 354 -12.98 29.25 -11.56
C TYR A 354 -13.10 27.73 -11.74
N ALA A 355 -13.79 27.27 -12.79
CA ALA A 355 -13.96 25.86 -13.12
C ALA A 355 -13.83 25.64 -14.64
N THR A 356 -13.29 24.50 -15.07
CA THR A 356 -13.22 24.12 -16.49
C THR A 356 -13.85 22.77 -16.76
#